data_AF-A0A6P2YI96-F1
#
_entry.id   AF-A0A6P2YI96-F1
#
_cell.length_a   1.000
_cell.length_b   1.000
_cell.length_c   1.000
_cell.angle_alpha   90.00
_cell.angle_beta   90.00
_cell.angle_gamma   90.00
#
_symmetry.space_group_name_H-M   'P 1'
#
loop_
_entity.id
_entity.type
_entity.pdbx_description
1 polymer ?
#
loop_
_entity_poly.entity_id
_entity_poly.type
_entity_poly.pdbx_seq_one_letter_code
_entity_poly.pdbx_strand_id
1 'polypeptide(L)'
;MQMSFEYRIHTIPSADAFDAIANALRQVHDDVDIDPDRRQLEVRGDADGWPLVNLWTDDDGFFLATTLGRSRDAMLDSIGRALSAIGATWHIDDA
;
A
#
# COMPACT_ATOMS: atom_id res chain seq x y z
N MET A 1 16.36 -14.52 6.86
CA MET A 1 15.10 -14.68 6.12
C MET A 1 14.30 -13.43 6.39
N GLN A 2 14.14 -12.56 5.41
CA GLN A 2 13.28 -11.39 5.54
C GLN A 2 11.85 -11.91 5.38
N MET A 3 11.00 -11.71 6.38
CA MET A 3 9.59 -12.12 6.29
C MET A 3 8.86 -11.10 5.43
N SER A 4 8.31 -11.55 4.31
CA SER A 4 7.37 -10.78 3.50
C SER A 4 5.96 -11.04 4.01
N PHE A 5 5.16 -9.99 4.09
CA PHE A 5 3.73 -10.04 4.38
C PHE A 5 2.97 -9.54 3.16
N GLU A 6 1.86 -10.19 2.85
CA GLU A 6 1.07 -9.92 1.68
C GLU A 6 -0.37 -9.64 2.12
N TYR A 7 -0.95 -8.56 1.62
CA TYR A 7 -2.29 -8.12 1.97
C TYR A 7 -3.09 -7.80 0.72
N ARG A 8 -4.38 -8.12 0.77
CA ARG A 8 -5.33 -7.73 -0.25
C ARG A 8 -6.29 -6.70 0.29
N ILE A 9 -6.35 -5.56 -0.38
CA ILE A 9 -7.23 -4.45 -0.06
C ILE A 9 -8.39 -4.50 -1.05
N HIS A 10 -9.53 -4.97 -0.57
CA HIS A 10 -10.78 -5.03 -1.31
C HIS A 10 -11.45 -3.66 -1.28
N THR A 11 -11.26 -2.88 -2.33
CA THR A 11 -11.98 -1.62 -2.56
C THR A 11 -12.16 -1.39 -4.05
N ILE A 12 -13.10 -0.54 -4.43
CA ILE A 12 -13.35 -0.23 -5.84
C ILE A 12 -12.09 0.45 -6.40
N PRO A 13 -11.40 -0.14 -7.39
CA PRO A 13 -10.18 0.43 -7.93
C PRO A 13 -10.49 1.73 -8.67
N SER A 14 -10.11 2.86 -8.07
CA SER A 14 -10.24 4.20 -8.65
C SER A 14 -8.94 4.98 -8.52
N ALA A 15 -8.83 6.09 -9.26
CA ALA A 15 -7.72 7.02 -9.11
C ALA A 15 -7.67 7.60 -7.69
N ASP A 16 -8.83 8.00 -7.15
CA ASP A 16 -8.93 8.53 -5.78
C ASP A 16 -8.48 7.51 -4.72
N ALA A 17 -8.85 6.24 -4.88
CA ALA A 17 -8.41 5.18 -3.96
C ALA A 17 -6.90 4.94 -4.06
N PHE A 18 -6.34 4.94 -5.27
CA PHE A 18 -4.89 4.82 -5.47
C PHE A 18 -4.15 6.01 -4.84
N ASP A 19 -4.60 7.24 -5.09
CA ASP A 19 -4.01 8.46 -4.52
C ASP A 19 -4.13 8.49 -2.98
N ALA A 20 -5.25 8.03 -2.42
CA ALA A 20 -5.44 7.95 -0.98
C ALA A 20 -4.44 6.97 -0.34
N ILE A 21 -4.27 5.78 -0.92
CA ILE A 21 -3.29 4.79 -0.45
C ILE A 21 -1.87 5.33 -0.61
N ALA A 22 -1.56 5.95 -1.76
CA ALA A 22 -0.26 6.54 -2.01
C ALA A 22 0.09 7.63 -1.00
N ASN A 23 -0.87 8.50 -0.67
CA ASN A 23 -0.68 9.55 0.32
C ASN A 23 -0.57 8.98 1.76
N ALA A 24 -1.27 7.88 2.06
CA ALA A 24 -1.08 7.16 3.33
C ALA A 24 0.36 6.63 3.46
N LEU A 25 0.87 6.01 2.40
CA LEU A 25 2.24 5.49 2.37
C LEU A 25 3.29 6.61 2.47
N ARG A 26 3.08 7.74 1.78
CA ARG A 26 3.95 8.93 1.89
C ARG A 26 4.01 9.53 3.30
N GLN A 27 2.94 9.42 4.07
CA GLN A 27 2.94 9.91 5.45
C GLN A 27 3.76 9.03 6.40
N VAL A 28 3.92 7.74 6.07
CA VAL A 28 4.67 6.78 6.89
C VAL A 28 6.11 6.66 6.40
N HIS A 29 6.35 6.81 5.10
CA HIS A 29 7.64 6.67 4.45
C HIS A 29 7.88 7.85 3.50
N ASP A 30 9.00 8.55 3.66
CA ASP A 30 9.32 9.74 2.85
C ASP A 30 9.69 9.35 1.40
N ASP A 31 10.27 8.16 1.20
CA ASP A 31 10.77 7.67 -0.09
C ASP A 31 9.76 6.75 -0.79
N VAL A 32 8.76 7.36 -1.43
CA VAL A 32 7.73 6.67 -2.21
C VAL A 32 7.85 7.01 -3.70
N ASP A 33 8.17 5.99 -4.49
CA ASP A 33 8.16 6.00 -5.94
C ASP A 33 6.78 5.55 -6.43
N ILE A 34 6.18 6.33 -7.33
CA ILE A 34 4.82 6.10 -7.83
C ILE A 34 4.90 6.06 -9.35
N ASP A 35 4.51 4.94 -9.93
CA ASP A 35 4.34 4.76 -11.38
C ASP A 35 2.83 4.81 -11.70
N PRO A 36 2.32 5.98 -12.15
CA PRO A 36 0.90 6.12 -12.47
C PRO A 36 0.49 5.35 -13.72
N ASP A 37 1.40 5.14 -14.68
CA ASP A 37 1.13 4.41 -15.93
C ASP A 37 0.90 2.92 -15.65
N ARG A 38 1.66 2.36 -14.71
CA ARG A 38 1.55 0.95 -14.30
C ARG A 38 0.63 0.75 -13.09
N ARG A 39 0.07 1.85 -12.55
CA ARG A 39 -0.70 1.89 -11.30
C ARG A 39 0.01 1.11 -10.19
N GLN A 40 1.32 1.32 -10.10
CA GLN A 40 2.20 0.65 -9.17
C GLN A 40 2.83 1.69 -8.24
N LEU A 41 3.04 1.31 -6.99
CA LEU A 41 3.74 2.15 -6.02
C LEU A 41 4.74 1.32 -5.24
N GLU A 42 5.95 1.84 -5.11
CA GLU A 42 7.03 1.18 -4.40
C GLU A 42 7.63 2.15 -3.37
N VAL A 43 7.70 1.72 -2.12
CA VAL A 43 8.46 2.39 -1.08
C VAL A 43 9.82 1.73 -1.01
N ARG A 44 10.88 2.48 -1.29
CA ARG A 44 12.25 1.96 -1.17
C ARG A 44 12.77 2.21 0.24
N GLY A 45 13.60 1.29 0.71
CA GLY A 45 14.34 1.45 1.96
C GLY A 45 15.83 1.52 1.69
N ASP A 46 16.60 1.88 2.72
CA ASP A 46 18.07 1.88 2.69
C ASP A 46 18.70 0.48 2.43
N ALA A 47 17.90 -0.60 2.43
CA ALA A 47 18.38 -1.96 2.20
C ALA A 47 18.31 -2.31 0.70
N ASP A 48 19.49 -2.49 0.10
CA ASP A 48 19.70 -2.92 -1.29
C ASP A 48 18.83 -4.13 -1.70
N GLY A 49 17.86 -3.89 -2.58
CA GLY A 49 17.35 -4.91 -3.52
C GLY A 49 15.85 -5.18 -3.50
N TRP A 50 15.13 -4.93 -2.41
CA TRP A 50 13.67 -5.17 -2.33
C TRP A 50 12.95 -3.94 -1.79
N PRO A 51 11.88 -3.44 -2.45
CA PRO A 51 11.04 -2.40 -1.87
C PRO A 51 10.49 -2.84 -0.49
N LEU A 52 10.48 -1.89 0.46
CA LEU A 52 9.87 -2.06 1.78
C LEU A 52 8.36 -2.31 1.65
N VAL A 53 7.74 -1.66 0.68
CA VAL A 53 6.33 -1.79 0.34
C VAL A 53 6.21 -1.78 -1.17
N ASN A 54 5.48 -2.73 -1.73
CA ASN A 54 5.10 -2.76 -3.13
C ASN A 54 3.57 -2.87 -3.19
N LEU A 55 2.94 -1.94 -3.89
CA LEU A 55 1.50 -1.88 -4.09
C LEU A 55 1.23 -1.98 -5.59
N TRP A 56 0.33 -2.87 -5.96
CA TRP A 56 -0.23 -2.92 -7.31
C TRP A 56 -1.74 -2.99 -7.23
N THR A 57 -2.40 -2.62 -8.32
CA THR A 57 -3.86 -2.70 -8.43
C THR A 57 -4.26 -3.58 -9.60
N ASP A 58 -5.35 -4.32 -9.40
CA ASP A 58 -6.02 -5.12 -10.42
C ASP A 58 -7.53 -4.81 -10.41
N ASP A 59 -8.31 -5.48 -11.25
CA ASP A 59 -9.78 -5.33 -11.33
C ASP A 59 -10.47 -5.60 -9.98
N ASP A 60 -9.92 -6.50 -9.16
CA ASP A 60 -10.49 -6.91 -7.88
C ASP A 60 -10.01 -6.07 -6.67
N GLY A 61 -9.14 -5.07 -6.88
CA GLY A 61 -8.72 -4.12 -5.84
C GLY A 61 -7.24 -3.81 -5.85
N PHE A 62 -6.62 -3.78 -4.65
CA PHE A 62 -5.20 -3.51 -4.49
C PHE A 62 -4.52 -4.66 -3.75
N PHE A 63 -3.27 -4.93 -4.10
CA PHE A 63 -2.44 -5.89 -3.44
C PHE A 63 -1.20 -5.19 -2.92
N LEU A 64 -0.87 -5.47 -1.66
CA LEU A 64 0.18 -4.83 -0.91
C LEU A 64 1.13 -5.90 -0.39
N ALA A 65 2.35 -5.93 -0.91
CA ALA A 65 3.44 -6.72 -0.36
C ALA A 65 4.36 -5.82 0.47
N THR A 66 4.75 -6.27 1.66
CA THR A 66 5.66 -5.49 2.52
C THR A 66 6.63 -6.38 3.28
N THR A 67 7.83 -5.86 3.50
CA THR A 67 8.82 -6.47 4.40
C THR A 67 8.90 -5.75 5.75
N LEU A 68 7.98 -4.82 6.01
CA LEU A 68 7.87 -4.12 7.28
C LEU A 68 7.47 -5.11 8.38
N GLY A 69 8.25 -5.13 9.45
CA GLY A 69 7.90 -5.87 10.67
C GLY A 69 6.91 -5.08 11.51
N ARG A 70 7.39 -4.52 12.63
CA ARG A 70 6.55 -3.89 13.66
C ARG A 70 5.73 -2.69 13.18
N SER A 71 6.17 -1.99 12.14
CA SER A 71 5.48 -0.79 11.62
C SER A 71 4.34 -1.11 10.65
N ARG A 72 4.17 -2.38 10.28
CA ARG A 72 3.16 -2.84 9.33
C ARG A 72 1.74 -2.52 9.79
N ASP A 73 1.40 -2.78 11.04
CA ASP A 73 0.03 -2.54 11.53
C ASP A 73 -0.33 -1.04 11.51
N ALA A 74 0.64 -0.16 11.77
CA ALA A 74 0.46 1.28 11.65
C ALA A 74 0.27 1.74 10.19
N MET A 75 0.98 1.10 9.25
CA MET A 75 0.81 1.33 7.82
C MET A 75 -0.59 0.89 7.36
N LEU A 76 -1.05 -0.31 7.74
CA LEU A 76 -2.38 -0.81 7.39
C LEU A 76 -3.49 0.08 7.97
N ASP A 77 -3.33 0.54 9.22
CA ASP A 77 -4.27 1.49 9.85
C ASP A 77 -4.31 2.83 9.10
N SER A 78 -3.15 3.36 8.66
CA SER A 78 -3.07 4.58 7.86
C SER A 78 -3.80 4.44 6.52
N ILE A 79 -3.61 3.31 5.83
CA ILE A 79 -4.31 3.01 4.58
C ILE A 79 -5.83 2.95 4.80
N GLY A 80 -6.28 2.23 5.82
CA GLY A 80 -7.70 2.14 6.17
C GLY A 80 -8.33 3.51 6.49
N ARG A 81 -7.60 4.38 7.18
CA ARG A 81 -8.04 5.76 7.43
C ARG A 81 -8.14 6.59 6.16
N ALA A 82 -7.17 6.46 5.25
CA ALA A 82 -7.19 7.19 3.99
C ALA A 82 -8.36 6.78 3.09
N LEU A 83 -8.65 5.48 3.00
CA LEU A 83 -9.80 4.97 2.26
C LEU A 83 -11.13 5.40 2.90
N SER A 84 -11.20 5.38 4.24
CA SER A 84 -12.35 5.91 4.97
C SER A 84 -12.57 7.40 4.74
N ALA A 85 -11.49 8.19 4.62
CA ALA A 85 -11.54 9.63 4.43
C ALA A 85 -12.13 10.03 3.06
N ILE A 86 -11.91 9.21 2.03
CA ILE A 86 -12.55 9.39 0.71
C ILE A 86 -13.94 8.73 0.63
N GLY A 87 -14.42 8.13 1.72
CA GLY A 87 -15.71 7.43 1.76
C GLY A 87 -15.75 6.12 0.97
N ALA A 88 -14.58 5.54 0.68
CA ALA A 88 -14.52 4.26 -0.02
C ALA A 88 -14.91 3.12 0.92
N THR A 89 -15.69 2.16 0.42
CA THR A 89 -15.87 0.87 1.09
C THR A 89 -14.58 0.07 0.92
N TRP A 90 -13.97 -0.37 2.01
CA TRP A 90 -12.72 -1.11 1.99
C TRP A 90 -12.69 -2.23 3.03
N HIS A 91 -11.91 -3.25 2.74
CA HIS A 91 -11.57 -4.33 3.66
C HIS A 91 -10.14 -4.81 3.36
N ILE A 92 -9.39 -5.23 4.37
CA ILE A 92 -8.02 -5.72 4.21
C ILE A 92 -7.96 -7.15 4.74
N ASP A 93 -7.54 -8.07 3.89
CA ASP A 93 -7.26 -9.46 4.24
C ASP A 93 -5.76 -9.77 4.11
N ASP A 94 -5.29 -10.75 4.87
CA ASP A 94 -4.00 -11.41 4.64
C ASP A 94 -4.13 -12.28 3.39
N ALA A 95 -3.20 -12.13 2.44
CA ALA A 95 -3.28 -12.72 1.10
C ALA A 95 -2.60 -14.09 0.99
#